data_AF-A0A2R5ETK6-F1
#
_entry.id   AF-A0A2R5ETK6-F1
#
_cell.length_a   1.000
_cell.length_b   1.000
_cell.length_c   1.000
_cell.angle_alpha   90.00
_cell.angle_beta   90.00
_cell.angle_gamma   90.00
#
_symmetry.space_group_name_H-M   'P 1'
#
loop_
_entity.id
_entity.type
_entity.pdbx_description
1 polymer ?
#
loop_
_entity_poly.entity_id
_entity_poly.type
_entity_poly.pdbx_seq_one_letter_code
_entity_poly.pdbx_strand_id
1 'polypeptide(L)' 'MGDIADMILEGILCKGCGSYIDDGEEPGHPRTCDDCENE' A
#
# COMPACT_ATOMS: atom_id res chain seq x y z
N MET A 1 15.45 -3.04 -9.24
CA MET A 1 14.80 -1.72 -9.39
C MET A 1 13.33 -1.98 -9.66
N GLY A 2 12.66 -2.46 -8.62
CA GLY A 2 11.24 -2.83 -8.61
C GLY A 2 10.60 -2.26 -7.34
N ASP A 3 11.09 -1.10 -6.93
CA ASP A 3 10.92 -0.53 -5.61
C ASP A 3 9.44 -0.25 -5.30
N ILE A 4 8.65 0.08 -6.32
CA ILE A 4 7.20 0.32 -6.19
C ILE A 4 6.43 -0.98 -5.95
N ALA A 5 6.80 -2.07 -6.64
CA ALA A 5 6.13 -3.36 -6.46
C ALA A 5 6.44 -3.95 -5.08
N ASP A 6 7.68 -3.79 -4.62
CA ASP A 6 8.10 -4.22 -3.28
C ASP A 6 7.34 -3.43 -2.20
N MET A 7 7.26 -2.10 -2.32
CA MET A 7 6.50 -1.27 -1.39
C MET A 7 4.98 -1.60 -1.37
N ILE A 8 4.40 -2.01 -2.50
CA ILE A 8 3.01 -2.51 -2.53
C ILE A 8 2.88 -3.84 -1.78
N LEU A 9 3.85 -4.73 -1.96
CA LEU A 9 3.87 -6.05 -1.30
C LEU A 9 4.08 -5.93 0.22
N GLU A 10 4.92 -4.99 0.66
CA GLU A 10 5.16 -4.70 2.07
C GLU A 10 3.99 -3.97 2.75
N GLY A 11 3.04 -3.45 1.97
CA GLY A 11 1.87 -2.73 2.47
C GLY A 11 2.11 -1.24 2.74
N ILE A 12 3.22 -0.71 2.22
CA ILE A 12 3.59 0.72 2.27
C ILE A 12 2.76 1.54 1.27
N LEU A 13 2.49 0.97 0.10
CA LEU A 13 1.65 1.57 -0.93
C LEU A 13 0.32 0.82 -1.08
N CYS A 14 -0.74 1.57 -1.36
CA CYS A 14 -2.04 1.01 -1.71
C CYS A 14 -1.94 0.17 -2.98
N LYS A 15 -2.38 -1.08 -2.91
CA LYS A 15 -2.39 -1.99 -4.07
C LYS A 15 -3.33 -1.57 -5.20
N GLY A 16 -4.28 -0.68 -4.92
CA GLY A 16 -5.27 -0.19 -5.88
C GLY A 16 -4.80 1.07 -6.62
N CYS A 17 -4.52 2.13 -5.86
CA CYS A 17 -4.17 3.43 -6.43
C CYS A 17 -2.66 3.76 -6.41
N GLY A 18 -1.84 2.98 -5.69
CA GLY A 18 -0.40 3.22 -5.53
C GLY A 18 -0.07 4.39 -4.59
N SER A 19 -1.05 4.95 -3.88
CA SER A 19 -0.82 6.02 -2.90
C SER A 19 -0.12 5.51 -1.65
N TYR A 20 0.67 6.36 -1.00
CA TYR A 20 1.32 6.04 0.26
C TYR A 20 0.30 5.91 1.39
N ILE A 21 0.46 4.88 2.21
CA ILE A 21 -0.41 4.63 3.35
C ILE A 21 0.29 5.14 4.60
N ASP A 22 -0.13 6.33 5.06
CA ASP A 22 0.38 6.98 6.27
C ASP A 22 -0.23 6.35 7.54
N ASP A 23 -0.03 5.04 7.70
CA ASP A 23 -0.52 4.28 8.86
C ASP A 23 0.63 3.87 9.78
N GLY A 24 1.89 4.10 9.36
CA GLY A 24 3.10 3.80 10.13
C GLY A 24 3.36 2.32 10.39
N GLU A 25 2.45 1.45 9.97
CA GLU A 25 2.57 0.00 10.07
C GLU A 25 2.94 -0.59 8.70
N GLU A 26 3.99 -1.40 8.68
CA GLU A 26 4.44 -2.21 7.54
C GLU A 26 3.90 -3.64 7.76
N PRO A 27 2.65 -3.92 7.39
CA PRO A 27 1.99 -5.17 7.73
C PRO A 27 2.58 -6.38 7.00
N GLY A 28 3.51 -6.18 6.06
CA GLY A 28 4.16 -7.22 5.28
C GLY A 28 3.20 -7.91 4.29
N HIS A 29 2.07 -7.27 3.99
CA HIS A 29 1.12 -7.75 3.00
C HIS A 29 0.40 -6.59 2.27
N PRO A 30 -0.03 -6.80 1.01
CA PRO A 30 -0.70 -5.77 0.24
C PRO A 30 -2.04 -5.34 0.84
N ARG A 31 -2.18 -4.05 1.13
CA ARG A 31 -3.42 -3.43 1.65
C ARG A 31 -3.93 -2.31 0.74
N THR A 32 -5.16 -1.86 1.01
CA THR A 32 -5.79 -0.69 0.38
C THR A 32 -5.77 0.49 1.33
N CYS A 33 -5.77 1.71 0.79
CA CYS A 33 -6.03 2.91 1.57
C CYS A 33 -7.54 3.06 1.83
N ASP A 34 -7.90 3.91 2.80
CA ASP A 34 -9.29 4.20 3.18
C ASP A 34 -10.14 4.61 1.97
N ASP A 35 -9.58 5.42 1.08
CA ASP A 35 -10.22 5.85 -0.17
C ASP A 35 -10.65 4.62 -1.01
N CYS A 36 -9.72 3.72 -1.35
CA CYS A 36 -10.01 2.51 -2.13
C CYS A 36 -10.83 1.45 -1.38
N GLU A 37 -10.88 1.50 -0.05
CA GLU A 37 -11.74 0.61 0.75
C GLU A 37 -13.20 1.08 0.74
N ASN A 38 -13.42 2.39 0.58
CA ASN A 38 -14.72 3.03 0.66
C ASN A 38 -15.32 3.43 -0.72
N GLU A 39 -14.69 3.02 -1.83
CA GLU A 39 -15.19 3.18 -3.22
C GLU A 39 -16.12 2.05 -3.68
#